data_AF-A0A2J8U3V8-F1
#
_entry.id   AF-A0A2J8U3V8-F1
#
_cell.length_a   1.000
_cell.length_b   1.000
_cell.length_c   1.000
_cell.angle_alpha   90.00
_cell.angle_beta   90.00
_cell.angle_gamma   90.00
#
_symmetry.space_group_name_H-M   'P 1'
#
loop_
_entity.id
_entity.type
_entity.pdbx_description
1 polymer ?
#
loop_
_entity_poly.entity_id
_entity_poly.type
_entity_poly.pdbx_seq_one_letter_code
_entity_poly.pdbx_strand_id
1 'polypeptide(L)'
;FQCDLTKDDLLDHVPPESVDVVMLIFVLSAVHPDKMHLVLQNIYKVLKPGKSVLFRDYGLYDHAMLRFKAGSKLGENFYVRQDGTRSYFFTDGLKQKSGTWASL
;
A
#
# COMPACT_ATOMS: atom_id res chain seq x y z
N PHE A 1 -12.66 -10.17 9.94
CA PHE A 1 -13.59 -9.72 8.87
C PHE A 1 -12.80 -9.64 7.56
N GLN A 2 -13.47 -9.70 6.41
CA GLN A 2 -12.87 -9.45 5.10
C GLN A 2 -13.29 -8.04 4.66
N CYS A 3 -12.37 -7.28 4.05
CA CYS A 3 -12.57 -5.89 3.70
C CYS A 3 -11.74 -5.53 2.45
N ASP A 4 -12.37 -4.91 1.45
CA ASP A 4 -11.70 -4.24 0.34
C ASP A 4 -11.29 -2.84 0.80
N LEU A 5 -10.00 -2.67 1.13
CA LEU A 5 -9.44 -1.40 1.61
C LEU A 5 -9.60 -0.23 0.63
N THR A 6 -9.97 -0.48 -0.63
CA THR A 6 -10.22 0.55 -1.64
C THR A 6 -11.67 0.99 -1.74
N LYS A 7 -12.60 0.35 -1.00
CA LYS A 7 -14.04 0.59 -1.08
C LYS A 7 -14.74 0.64 0.27
N ASP A 8 -14.45 -0.32 1.14
CA ASP A 8 -15.18 -0.53 2.39
C ASP A 8 -14.61 0.37 3.49
N ASP A 9 -15.41 0.74 4.48
CA ASP A 9 -14.94 1.51 5.64
C ASP A 9 -14.43 0.56 6.73
N LEU A 10 -13.19 0.75 7.19
CA LEU A 10 -12.66 -0.06 8.30
C LEU A 10 -13.45 0.15 9.61
N LEU A 11 -14.12 1.30 9.74
CA LEU A 11 -14.93 1.62 10.93
C LEU A 11 -16.14 0.70 11.11
N ASP A 12 -16.57 -0.02 10.07
CA ASP A 12 -17.66 -1.00 10.17
C ASP A 12 -17.28 -2.22 11.03
N HIS A 13 -15.98 -2.43 11.25
CA HIS A 13 -15.47 -3.60 11.96
C HIS A 13 -14.43 -3.28 13.04
N VAL A 14 -13.79 -2.12 12.97
CA VAL A 14 -12.70 -1.73 13.87
C VAL A 14 -13.00 -0.34 14.44
N PRO A 15 -13.02 -0.19 15.78
CA PRO A 15 -13.26 1.12 16.38
C PRO A 15 -12.23 2.16 15.95
N PRO A 16 -12.60 3.44 15.85
CA PRO A 16 -11.66 4.51 15.54
C PRO A 16 -10.56 4.58 16.60
N GLU A 17 -9.35 4.96 16.18
CA GLU A 17 -8.20 5.16 17.07
C GLU A 17 -7.96 4.00 18.06
N SER A 18 -8.17 2.76 17.63
CA SER A 18 -8.02 1.58 18.49
C SER A 18 -6.77 0.75 18.20
N VAL A 19 -6.13 0.97 17.06
CA VAL A 19 -5.00 0.17 16.57
C VAL A 19 -3.66 0.84 16.86
N ASP A 20 -2.72 0.07 17.43
CA ASP A 20 -1.36 0.53 17.74
C ASP A 20 -0.36 0.33 16.61
N VAL A 21 -0.56 -0.67 15.75
CA VAL A 21 0.30 -0.95 14.59
C VAL A 21 -0.55 -1.56 13.49
N VAL A 22 -0.37 -1.07 12.27
CA VAL A 22 -0.89 -1.72 11.05
C VAL A 22 0.27 -2.24 10.23
N MET A 23 0.20 -3.50 9.80
CA MET A 23 1.23 -4.13 8.99
C MET A 23 0.65 -4.53 7.63
N LEU A 24 1.21 -3.95 6.57
CA LEU A 24 0.83 -4.20 5.18
C LEU A 24 1.91 -5.07 4.52
N ILE A 25 1.61 -6.33 4.22
CA ILE A 25 2.56 -7.26 3.58
C ILE A 25 2.05 -7.62 2.19
N PHE A 26 2.77 -7.18 1.15
CA PHE A 26 2.37 -7.32 -0.26
C PHE A 26 0.97 -6.76 -0.56
N VAL A 27 0.54 -5.72 0.17
CA VAL A 27 -0.80 -5.14 0.03
C VAL A 27 -0.78 -3.97 -0.94
N LEU A 28 0.08 -2.98 -0.72
CA LEU A 28 0.05 -1.76 -1.53
C LEU A 28 0.45 -2.06 -2.98
N SER A 29 1.39 -2.99 -3.20
CA SER A 29 1.80 -3.39 -4.55
C SER A 29 0.68 -4.02 -5.38
N ALA A 30 -0.35 -4.60 -4.75
CA ALA A 30 -1.50 -5.17 -5.42
C ALA A 30 -2.59 -4.12 -5.75
N VAL A 31 -2.51 -2.94 -5.13
CA VAL A 31 -3.46 -1.84 -5.31
C VAL A 31 -3.01 -0.96 -6.47
N HIS A 32 -3.96 -0.42 -7.25
CA HIS A 32 -3.61 0.57 -8.26
C HIS A 32 -2.98 1.80 -7.60
N PRO A 33 -1.86 2.37 -8.11
CA PRO A 33 -1.17 3.50 -7.47
C PRO A 33 -2.10 4.66 -7.10
N ASP A 34 -3.00 5.04 -8.03
CA ASP A 34 -4.00 6.09 -7.81
C ASP A 34 -4.96 5.83 -6.64
N LYS A 35 -5.05 4.60 -6.12
CA LYS A 35 -5.92 4.24 -4.99
C LYS A 35 -5.17 3.97 -3.70
N MET A 36 -3.84 3.95 -3.70
CA MET A 36 -3.06 3.69 -2.48
C MET A 36 -3.31 4.75 -1.41
N HIS A 37 -3.56 6.01 -1.80
CA HIS A 37 -3.89 7.07 -0.86
C HIS A 37 -5.20 6.80 -0.10
N LEU A 38 -6.21 6.23 -0.77
CA LEU A 38 -7.49 5.85 -0.14
C LEU A 38 -7.28 4.75 0.90
N VAL A 39 -6.44 3.75 0.58
CA VAL A 39 -6.09 2.67 1.52
C VAL A 39 -5.45 3.25 2.79
N LEU A 40 -4.49 4.16 2.64
CA LEU A 40 -3.82 4.80 3.77
C LEU A 40 -4.76 5.69 4.59
N GLN A 41 -5.65 6.44 3.94
CA GLN A 41 -6.68 7.23 4.63
C GLN A 41 -7.62 6.35 5.45
N ASN A 42 -8.05 5.22 4.89
CA ASN A 42 -8.92 4.28 5.59
C ASN A 42 -8.24 3.69 6.82
N ILE A 43 -6.97 3.27 6.68
CA ILE A 43 -6.13 2.79 7.79
C ILE A 43 -5.97 3.86 8.89
N TYR A 44 -5.81 5.12 8.50
CA TYR A 44 -5.59 6.20 9.46
C TYR A 44 -6.78 6.42 10.40
N LYS A 45 -8.01 6.15 9.95
CA LYS A 45 -9.22 6.27 10.80
C LYS A 45 -9.17 5.39 12.05
N VAL A 46 -8.56 4.21 11.96
CA VAL A 46 -8.51 3.22 13.04
C VAL A 46 -7.19 3.26 13.81
N LEU A 47 -6.18 3.94 13.29
CA LEU A 47 -4.86 4.04 13.89
C LEU A 47 -4.86 5.10 14.99
N LYS A 48 -4.34 4.77 16.16
CA LYS A 48 -4.15 5.74 17.25
C LYS A 48 -3.18 6.85 16.83
N PRO A 49 -3.33 8.08 17.33
CA PRO A 49 -2.35 9.14 17.13
C PRO A 49 -0.93 8.72 17.57
N GLY A 50 0.08 9.07 16.76
CA GLY A 50 1.49 8.77 17.03
C GLY A 50 1.91 7.31 16.82
N LYS A 51 1.00 6.45 16.34
CA LYS A 51 1.28 5.05 16.02
C LYS A 51 1.70 4.86 14.57
N SER A 52 2.11 3.64 14.24
CA SER A 52 2.84 3.36 13.01
C SER A 52 2.11 2.42 12.06
N VAL A 53 2.22 2.72 10.77
CA VAL A 53 1.98 1.78 9.69
C VAL A 53 3.32 1.27 9.21
N LEU A 54 3.49 -0.04 9.21
CA LEU A 54 4.64 -0.73 8.65
C LEU A 54 4.20 -1.37 7.35
N PHE A 55 5.01 -1.26 6.30
CA PHE A 55 4.73 -1.98 5.07
C PHE A 55 5.98 -2.69 4.55
N ARG A 56 5.75 -3.85 3.95
CA ARG A 56 6.73 -4.65 3.23
C ARG A 56 6.11 -5.04 1.90
N ASP A 57 6.60 -4.43 0.84
CA ASP A 57 6.11 -4.66 -0.52
C ASP A 57 7.29 -4.91 -1.48
N TYR A 58 6.96 -5.08 -2.76
CA TYR A 58 7.97 -5.27 -3.80
C TYR A 58 8.84 -4.03 -3.99
N GLY A 59 10.14 -4.26 -4.15
CA GLY A 59 11.13 -3.20 -4.34
C GLY A 59 11.54 -3.11 -5.80
N LEU A 60 11.88 -1.91 -6.26
CA LEU A 60 12.44 -1.71 -7.58
C LEU A 60 13.66 -2.61 -7.76
N TYR A 61 13.70 -3.33 -8.89
CA TYR A 61 14.73 -4.31 -9.24
C TYR A 61 14.78 -5.57 -8.37
N ASP A 62 13.74 -5.86 -7.58
CA ASP A 62 13.67 -7.14 -6.90
C ASP A 62 13.55 -8.33 -7.88
N HIS A 63 13.77 -9.54 -7.37
CA HIS A 63 13.69 -10.75 -8.18
C HIS A 63 12.31 -10.99 -8.80
N ALA A 64 11.23 -10.45 -8.23
CA ALA A 64 9.90 -10.57 -8.82
C ALA A 64 9.75 -9.67 -10.04
N MET A 65 10.31 -8.45 -10.00
CA MET A 65 10.31 -7.50 -11.12
C MET A 65 11.04 -8.09 -12.33
N LEU A 66 12.20 -8.70 -12.11
CA LEU A 66 13.06 -9.24 -13.17
C LEU A 66 12.43 -10.41 -13.95
N ARG A 67 11.37 -11.03 -13.41
CA ARG A 67 10.64 -12.12 -14.07
C ARG A 67 9.56 -11.64 -15.05
N PHE A 68 9.23 -10.35 -15.05
CA PHE A 68 8.23 -9.84 -15.99
C PHE A 68 8.79 -9.85 -17.42
N LYS A 69 7.94 -10.30 -18.36
CA LYS A 69 8.25 -10.30 -19.80
C LYS A 69 7.89 -8.96 -20.43
N ALA A 70 8.49 -8.65 -21.57
CA ALA A 70 8.08 -7.52 -22.40
C ALA A 70 6.56 -7.55 -22.66
N GLY A 71 5.91 -6.38 -22.60
CA GLY A 71 4.45 -6.25 -22.73
C GLY A 71 3.67 -6.33 -21.41
N SER A 72 4.31 -6.69 -20.28
CA SER A 72 3.64 -6.76 -18.97
C SER A 72 3.55 -5.40 -18.26
N LYS A 73 4.17 -4.34 -18.80
CA LYS A 73 4.27 -3.03 -18.17
C LYS A 73 2.99 -2.23 -18.44
N LEU A 74 2.31 -1.81 -17.39
CA LEU A 74 1.12 -0.94 -17.45
C LEU A 74 1.47 0.55 -17.29
N GLY A 75 2.56 0.84 -16.58
CA GLY A 75 3.02 2.18 -16.28
C GLY A 75 4.40 2.19 -15.65
N GLU A 76 4.85 3.34 -15.17
CA GLU A 76 6.10 3.41 -14.42
C GLU A 76 6.00 2.55 -13.15
N ASN A 77 6.95 1.64 -12.97
CA ASN A 77 7.00 0.69 -11.86
C ASN A 77 5.74 -0.17 -11.66
N PHE A 78 4.83 -0.20 -12.64
CA PHE A 78 3.54 -0.85 -12.53
C PHE A 78 3.34 -1.89 -13.63
N TYR A 79 3.08 -3.13 -13.22
CA TYR A 79 3.06 -4.30 -14.11
C TYR A 79 1.82 -5.16 -13.86
N VAL A 80 1.44 -5.93 -14.88
CA VAL A 80 0.37 -6.94 -14.82
C VAL A 80 0.95 -8.34 -14.92
N ARG A 81 0.45 -9.24 -14.09
CA ARG A 81 0.77 -10.68 -14.09
C ARG A 81 -0.13 -11.43 -15.07
N GLN A 82 0.22 -12.68 -15.33
CA GLN A 82 -0.54 -13.54 -16.25
C GLN A 82 -1.96 -13.83 -15.76
N ASP A 83 -2.19 -13.83 -14.45
CA ASP A 83 -3.50 -14.00 -13.82
C ASP A 83 -4.32 -12.70 -13.76
N GLY A 84 -3.83 -11.61 -14.38
CA GLY A 84 -4.48 -10.31 -14.39
C GLY A 84 -4.29 -9.49 -13.10
N THR A 85 -3.63 -10.04 -12.08
CA THR A 85 -3.26 -9.27 -10.89
C THR A 85 -2.16 -8.27 -11.22
N ARG A 86 -2.05 -7.21 -10.42
CA ARG A 86 -1.11 -6.11 -10.68
C ARG A 86 0.00 -6.11 -9.63
N SER A 87 1.13 -5.53 -9.98
CA SER A 87 2.28 -5.37 -9.09
C SER A 87 2.94 -4.02 -9.31
N TYR A 88 2.93 -3.20 -8.28
CA TYR A 88 3.70 -1.96 -8.19
C TYR A 88 5.02 -2.20 -7.44
N PHE A 89 6.11 -1.64 -7.95
CA PHE A 89 7.46 -1.78 -7.41
C PHE A 89 7.92 -0.45 -6.78
N PHE A 90 8.17 -0.46 -5.48
CA PHE A 90 8.51 0.74 -4.73
C PHE A 90 9.99 1.08 -4.84
N THR A 91 10.30 2.38 -4.91
CA THR A 91 11.68 2.88 -4.80
C THR A 91 12.00 3.25 -3.36
N ASP A 92 13.29 3.33 -3.01
CA ASP A 92 13.78 3.71 -1.67
C ASP A 92 13.44 5.16 -1.24
N GLY A 93 12.71 5.91 -2.07
CA GLY A 93 12.30 7.29 -1.79
C GLY A 93 11.30 7.43 -0.65
N LEU A 94 10.61 6.34 -0.26
CA LEU A 94 9.69 6.32 0.89
C LEU A 94 10.46 6.06 2.18
N LYS A 95 11.30 7.01 2.60
CA LYS A 95 11.88 7.00 3.95
C LYS A 95 10.93 7.68 4.92
N GLN A 96 10.77 7.08 6.10
CA GLN A 96 10.04 7.66 7.22
C GLN A 96 10.55 9.09 7.48
N LYS A 97 9.72 10.10 7.20
CA LYS A 97 9.92 11.44 7.76
C LYS A 97 9.30 11.42 9.15
N SER A 98 10.14 11.31 10.17
CA SER A 98 9.71 11.52 11.54
C SER A 98 9.21 12.96 11.71
N GLY A 99 7.95 13.12 12.10
CA GLY A 99 7.39 14.38 12.59
C GLY A 99 6.76 15.27 11.52
N THR A 100 5.46 15.55 11.73
CA THR A 100 4.66 16.63 11.10
C THR A 100 4.65 16.68 9.57
N TRP A 101 3.51 16.30 8.99
CA TRP A 101 3.20 16.52 7.59
C TRP A 101 2.89 18.01 7.37
N ALA A 102 3.84 18.75 6.79
CA ALA A 102 3.48 19.92 5.99
C ALA A 102 2.99 19.43 4.62
N SER A 103 1.89 20.03 4.20
CA SER A 103 1.06 19.77 3.02
C SER A 103 1.82 19.36 1.76
N LEU A 104 1.27 18.37 1.04
CA LEU A 104 1.37 18.34 -0.43
C LEU A 104 0.40 19.37 -1.01
#